data_AF-A0A8W8J1B4-F1
#
_entry.id   AF-A0A8W8J1B4-F1
#
_cell.length_a   1.000
_cell.length_b   1.000
_cell.length_c   1.000
_cell.angle_alpha   90.00
_cell.angle_beta   90.00
_cell.angle_gamma   90.00
#
_symmetry.space_group_name_H-M   'P 1'
#
loop_
_entity.id
_entity.type
_entity.pdbx_description
1 polymer ?
#
loop_
_entity_poly.entity_id
_entity_poly.type
_entity_poly.pdbx_seq_one_letter_code
_entity_poly.pdbx_strand_id
1 'polypeptide(L)' 'FCVTVQPVPAGMPAYPPQTVGSPQTQRPLFTEDDLKQVKDMFPNMEDEVVRSVLEANRGNKDATINSLLQMNSD' A
#
# COMPACT_ATOMS: atom_id res chain seq x y z
N PHE A 1 -38.08 -12.03 -54.00
CA PHE A 1 -37.14 -13.16 -53.85
C PHE A 1 -36.36 -12.95 -52.55
N CYS A 2 -36.40 -13.97 -51.69
CA CYS A 2 -35.70 -14.21 -50.43
C CYS A 2 -35.10 -13.04 -49.60
N VAL A 3 -35.75 -12.74 -48.49
CA VAL A 3 -35.13 -12.14 -47.29
C VAL A 3 -34.06 -13.12 -46.80
N THR A 4 -32.78 -12.83 -47.00
CA THR A 4 -31.69 -13.58 -46.38
C THR A 4 -31.44 -13.02 -44.98
N VAL A 5 -32.21 -13.52 -44.01
CA VAL A 5 -31.83 -13.48 -42.60
C VAL A 5 -30.51 -14.24 -42.48
N GLN A 6 -29.41 -13.52 -42.23
CA GLN A 6 -28.14 -14.13 -41.85
C GLN A 6 -28.29 -14.71 -40.44
N PRO A 7 -28.05 -16.01 -40.22
CA PRO A 7 -27.88 -16.52 -38.87
C PRO A 7 -26.50 -16.10 -38.36
N VAL A 8 -26.46 -15.21 -37.36
CA VAL A 8 -25.22 -14.90 -36.65
C VAL A 8 -24.75 -16.16 -35.90
N PRO A 9 -23.54 -16.68 -36.15
CA PRO A 9 -23.03 -17.84 -35.40
C PRO A 9 -22.74 -17.42 -33.96
N ALA A 10 -23.38 -18.13 -33.04
CA ALA A 10 -23.08 -18.12 -31.61
C ALA A 10 -21.63 -18.59 -31.41
N GLY A 11 -20.75 -17.68 -30.99
CA GLY A 11 -19.35 -18.00 -30.76
C GLY A 11 -18.52 -16.79 -30.38
N MET A 12 -18.99 -15.98 -29.42
CA MET A 12 -18.13 -15.00 -28.76
C MET A 12 -17.90 -15.45 -27.32
N PRO A 13 -16.64 -15.67 -26.89
CA PRO A 13 -16.36 -15.94 -25.50
C PRO A 13 -16.73 -14.68 -24.72
N ALA A 14 -17.62 -14.84 -23.75
CA ALA A 14 -17.94 -13.79 -22.79
C ALA A 14 -16.65 -13.46 -22.03
N TYR A 15 -16.01 -12.36 -22.38
CA TYR A 15 -14.99 -11.76 -21.52
C TYR A 15 -15.69 -11.33 -20.23
N PRO A 16 -15.29 -11.82 -19.05
CA PRO A 16 -15.84 -11.30 -17.81
C PRO A 16 -15.47 -9.81 -17.68
N PRO A 17 -16.38 -8.98 -17.17
CA PRO A 17 -16.07 -7.58 -16.90
C PRO A 17 -14.88 -7.52 -15.94
N GLN A 18 -13.83 -6.79 -16.33
CA GLN A 18 -12.70 -6.50 -15.47
C GLN A 18 -13.21 -5.74 -14.25
N THR A 19 -13.32 -6.46 -13.13
CA THR A 19 -13.66 -5.87 -11.85
C THR A 19 -12.55 -4.91 -11.46
N VAL A 20 -12.92 -3.63 -11.47
CA VAL A 20 -12.40 -2.52 -10.67
C VAL A 20 -11.49 -2.95 -9.51
N GLY A 21 -10.36 -2.25 -9.42
CA GLY A 21 -9.20 -2.57 -8.61
C GLY A 21 -9.51 -3.12 -7.22
N SER A 22 -8.81 -4.20 -6.89
CA SER A 22 -8.71 -4.69 -5.53
C SER A 22 -8.31 -3.53 -4.60
N PRO A 23 -8.97 -3.36 -3.44
CA PRO A 23 -8.43 -2.53 -2.39
C PRO A 23 -7.05 -3.12 -2.08
N GLN A 24 -6.00 -2.33 -2.30
CA GLN A 24 -4.67 -2.69 -1.85
C GLN A 24 -4.80 -2.84 -0.34
N THR A 25 -4.95 -4.08 0.13
CA THR A 25 -4.79 -4.43 1.53
C THR A 25 -3.49 -3.77 1.93
N GLN A 26 -3.57 -2.74 2.77
CA GLN A 26 -2.44 -2.18 3.49
C GLN A 26 -1.80 -3.37 4.20
N ARG A 27 -0.87 -4.04 3.53
CA ARG A 27 0.09 -4.90 4.21
C ARG A 27 0.72 -3.98 5.23
N PRO A 28 0.77 -4.35 6.51
CA PRO A 28 1.42 -3.54 7.53
C PRO A 28 2.79 -3.16 6.96
N LEU A 29 2.96 -1.87 6.66
CA LEU A 29 4.19 -1.40 6.01
C LEU A 29 5.37 -1.61 6.95
N PHE A 30 5.09 -1.64 8.26
CA PHE A 30 6.01 -1.83 9.37
C PHE A 30 5.45 -2.87 10.36
N THR A 31 6.33 -3.41 11.20
CA THR A 31 5.97 -4.34 12.30
C THR A 31 6.01 -3.62 13.65
N GLU A 32 5.37 -4.19 14.68
CA GLU A 32 5.44 -3.67 16.05
C GLU A 32 6.86 -3.62 16.60
N ASP A 33 7.73 -4.55 16.20
CA ASP A 33 9.15 -4.55 16.56
C ASP A 33 9.86 -3.29 16.04
N ASP A 34 9.51 -2.90 14.82
CA ASP A 34 10.05 -1.71 14.17
C ASP A 34 9.68 -0.43 14.93
N LEU A 35 8.40 -0.31 15.26
CA LEU A 35 7.88 0.78 16.08
C LEU A 35 8.56 0.83 17.44
N LYS A 36 8.73 -0.34 18.10
CA LYS A 36 9.36 -0.44 19.41
C LYS A 36 10.82 0.01 19.38
N GLN A 37 11.58 -0.41 18.38
CA GLN A 37 12.99 -0.05 18.27
C GLN A 37 13.17 1.44 17.99
N VAL A 38 12.33 2.05 17.14
CA VAL A 38 12.35 3.51 16.95
C VAL A 38 11.98 4.23 18.25
N LYS A 39 11.00 3.74 19.01
CA LYS A 39 10.60 4.30 20.31
C LYS A 39 11.71 4.20 21.37
N ASP A 40 12.50 3.12 21.36
CA ASP A 40 13.64 2.95 22.27
C ASP A 40 14.76 3.97 21.98
N MET A 41 15.01 4.23 20.70
CA MET A 41 15.99 5.26 20.27
C MET A 41 15.47 6.68 20.46
N PHE A 42 14.16 6.90 20.31
CA PHE A 42 13.51 8.20 20.48
C PHE A 42 12.37 8.13 21.50
N PRO A 43 12.69 7.99 22.80
CA PRO A 43 11.68 7.88 23.86
C PRO A 43 10.85 9.16 24.01
N ASN A 44 11.39 10.31 23.60
CA ASN A 44 10.70 11.59 23.57
C ASN A 44 9.78 11.77 22.36
N MET A 45 9.82 10.87 21.37
CA MET A 45 8.98 10.98 20.17
C MET A 45 7.60 10.36 20.39
N GLU A 46 6.57 11.04 19.91
CA GLU A 46 5.18 10.58 20.02
C GLU A 46 4.92 9.38 19.11
N ASP A 47 4.09 8.42 19.55
CA ASP A 47 3.77 7.22 18.78
C ASP A 47 3.13 7.53 17.42
N GLU A 48 2.35 8.61 17.34
CA GLU A 48 1.77 9.09 16.08
C GLU A 48 2.84 9.61 15.12
N VAL A 49 3.87 10.28 15.64
CA VAL A 49 4.99 10.75 14.82
C VAL A 49 5.85 9.58 14.36
N VAL A 50 6.16 8.64 15.26
CA VAL A 50 6.86 7.41 14.90
C VAL A 50 6.10 6.67 13.81
N ARG A 51 4.80 6.41 13.97
CA ARG A 51 3.95 5.74 12.96
C ARG A 51 3.94 6.51 11.65
N SER A 52 3.69 7.81 11.67
CA SER A 52 3.64 8.64 10.47
C SER A 52 4.96 8.60 9.68
N VAL A 53 6.10 8.70 10.37
CA VAL A 53 7.43 8.64 9.72
C VAL A 53 7.74 7.22 9.25
N LEU A 54 7.41 6.19 10.03
CA LEU A 54 7.54 4.78 9.60
C LEU A 54 6.72 4.52 8.35
N GLU A 55 5.46 4.97 8.32
CA GLU A 55 4.55 4.85 7.18
C GLU A 55 5.06 5.59 5.96
N ALA A 56 5.54 6.83 6.13
CA ALA A 56 6.16 7.61 5.06
C ALA A 56 7.40 6.90 4.48
N ASN A 57 8.16 6.23 5.34
CA ASN A 57 9.33 5.43 4.96
C ASN A 57 8.97 3.99 4.54
N ARG A 58 7.67 3.65 4.38
CA ARG A 58 7.18 2.30 4.03
C ARG A 58 7.68 1.20 4.98
N GLY A 59 7.75 1.53 6.26
CA GLY A 59 8.29 0.72 7.35
C GLY A 59 9.79 0.47 7.28
N ASN A 60 10.52 1.37 6.63
CA ASN A 60 11.97 1.37 6.73
C ASN A 60 12.40 2.08 8.02
N LYS A 61 12.77 1.25 9.00
CA LYS A 61 13.31 1.69 10.28
C LYS A 61 14.52 2.57 10.16
N ASP A 62 15.52 2.14 9.39
CA ASP A 62 16.80 2.82 9.29
C ASP A 62 16.61 4.22 8.70
N ALA A 63 15.76 4.33 7.67
CA ALA A 63 15.39 5.60 7.09
C ALA A 63 14.62 6.49 8.08
N THR A 64 13.74 5.91 8.89
CA THR A 64 13.00 6.61 9.95
C THR A 64 13.93 7.10 11.05
N ILE A 65 14.83 6.25 11.55
CA ILE A 65 15.83 6.61 12.55
C ILE A 65 16.71 7.73 12.03
N ASN A 66 17.21 7.62 10.81
CA ASN A 66 18.07 8.64 10.22
C ASN A 66 17.33 9.97 10.05
N SER A 67 16.05 9.92 9.62
CA SER A 67 15.20 11.11 9.51
C SER A 67 14.97 11.79 10.86
N LEU A 68 14.66 11.01 11.90
CA LEU A 68 14.43 11.51 13.25
C LEU A 68 15.72 12.02 13.91
N LEU A 69 16.86 11.35 13.71
CA LEU A 69 18.18 11.78 14.18
C LEU A 69 18.54 13.12 13.54
N GLN A 70 18.36 13.28 12.23
CA GLN A 70 18.63 14.53 11.51
C GLN A 70 17.76 15.70 12.01
N MET A 71 16.52 15.45 12.44
CA MET A 71 15.63 16.47 12.99
C MET A 71 15.93 16.84 14.46
N ASN A 72 16.52 15.93 15.24
CA ASN A 72 16.84 16.14 16.66
C ASN A 72 18.30 16.56 16.93
N SER A 73 19.16 16.60 15.91
CA SER A 73 20.58 16.94 16.06
C SER A 73 20.88 18.45 16.01
N ASP A 74 19.87 19.31 16.17
CA ASP A 74 20.01 20.79 16.26
C ASP A 74 19.79 21.29 17.69
#